data_AF-A0A8C3JYC5-F1
#
_entry.id   AF-A0A8C3JYC5-F1
#
_cell.length_a   1.000
_cell.length_b   1.000
_cell.length_c   1.000
_cell.angle_alpha   90.00
_cell.angle_beta   90.00
_cell.angle_gamma   90.00
#
_symmetry.space_group_name_H-M   'P 1'
#
loop_
_entity.id
_entity.type
_entity.pdbx_description
1 polymer ?
#
loop_
_entity_poly.entity_id
_entity_poly.type
_entity_poly.pdbx_seq_one_letter_code
_entity_poly.pdbx_strand_id
1 'polypeptide(L)'
;MLPWLKAALALLSLLQLVISRPTMTTSPKLKLSEITHRIQQLHSGVQVPCNDTRVAQVSFTDRKLSEQELLCQAATALTKVTRCKKDYEPFIINLQSLHGKRNCSLSNENEIYLRNFLPELGNFTQGMYRRLAKPVAQ
;
A
#
# COMPACT_ATOMS: atom_id res chain seq x y z
N MET A 1 49.95 -0.47 -24.23
CA MET A 1 48.66 0.25 -24.19
C MET A 1 47.45 -0.63 -23.83
N LEU A 2 47.67 -1.84 -23.27
CA LEU A 2 46.61 -2.81 -22.91
C LEU A 2 45.99 -2.72 -21.49
N PRO A 3 46.61 -2.11 -20.45
CA PRO A 3 46.05 -2.15 -19.09
C PRO A 3 44.80 -1.28 -18.88
N TRP A 4 44.73 -0.13 -19.57
CA TRP A 4 43.63 0.84 -19.38
C TRP A 4 42.28 0.35 -19.93
N LEU A 5 42.30 -0.38 -21.04
CA LEU A 5 41.09 -0.99 -21.61
C LEU A 5 40.45 -2.01 -20.64
N LYS A 6 41.26 -2.77 -19.91
CA LYS A 6 40.76 -3.76 -18.93
C LYS A 6 40.11 -3.08 -17.72
N ALA A 7 40.68 -1.98 -17.24
CA ALA A 7 40.11 -1.21 -16.13
C ALA A 7 38.77 -0.56 -16.52
N ALA A 8 38.66 -0.01 -17.74
CA ALA A 8 37.42 0.56 -18.25
C ALA A 8 36.29 -0.49 -18.39
N LEU A 9 36.62 -1.68 -18.89
CA LEU A 9 35.68 -2.80 -19.00
C LEU A 9 35.19 -3.30 -17.63
N ALA A 10 36.06 -3.35 -16.62
CA ALA A 10 35.69 -3.74 -15.26
C ALA A 10 34.74 -2.71 -14.61
N LEU A 11 34.96 -1.41 -14.82
CA LEU A 11 34.09 -0.34 -14.33
C LEU A 11 32.69 -0.37 -14.99
N LEU A 12 32.61 -0.66 -16.29
CA LEU A 12 31.34 -0.84 -17.01
C LEU A 12 30.55 -2.05 -16.50
N SER A 13 31.25 -3.12 -16.14
CA SER A 13 30.65 -4.35 -15.60
C SER A 13 30.05 -4.13 -14.20
N LEU A 14 30.72 -3.32 -13.36
CA LEU A 14 30.20 -2.91 -12.05
C LEU A 14 28.98 -1.99 -12.17
N LEU A 15 28.95 -1.10 -13.18
CA LEU A 15 27.80 -0.22 -13.44
C LEU A 15 26.54 -1.02 -13.84
N GLN A 16 26.70 -2.05 -14.69
CA GLN A 16 25.62 -2.96 -15.08
C GLN A 16 25.07 -3.70 -13.86
N LEU A 17 25.90 -4.14 -12.91
CA LEU A 17 25.43 -4.81 -11.69
C LEU A 17 24.57 -3.92 -10.78
N VAL A 18 24.84 -2.62 -10.72
CA VAL A 18 24.03 -1.67 -9.92
C VAL A 18 22.69 -1.40 -10.60
N ILE A 19 22.66 -1.34 -11.93
CA ILE A 19 21.44 -1.08 -12.72
C ILE A 19 20.56 -2.33 -12.82
N SER A 20 21.15 -3.53 -12.85
CA SER A 20 20.43 -4.80 -12.96
C SER A 20 19.85 -5.32 -11.66
N ARG A 21 19.99 -4.61 -10.53
CA ARG A 21 19.26 -4.98 -9.32
C ARG A 21 17.76 -4.86 -9.63
N PRO A 22 17.01 -5.97 -9.66
CA PRO A 22 15.57 -5.88 -9.74
C PRO A 22 15.15 -5.13 -8.48
N THR A 23 14.57 -3.94 -8.62
CA THR A 23 13.70 -3.44 -7.56
C THR A 23 12.76 -4.58 -7.24
N MET A 24 12.82 -5.12 -6.01
CA MET A 24 11.89 -6.13 -5.54
C MET A 24 10.50 -5.49 -5.54
N THR A 25 9.86 -5.45 -6.70
CA THR A 25 8.47 -5.06 -6.84
C THR A 25 7.68 -6.25 -6.35
N THR A 26 7.40 -6.29 -5.05
CA THR A 26 6.48 -7.27 -4.49
C THR A 26 5.17 -7.21 -5.25
N SER A 27 4.64 -8.37 -5.65
CA SER A 27 3.45 -8.42 -6.49
C SER A 27 2.27 -7.73 -5.79
N PRO A 28 1.35 -7.10 -6.54
CA PRO A 28 0.15 -6.49 -5.96
C PRO A 28 -0.61 -7.45 -5.03
N LYS A 29 -0.61 -8.75 -5.38
CA LYS A 29 -1.21 -9.81 -4.58
C LYS A 29 -0.55 -9.97 -3.21
N LEU A 30 0.78 -9.97 -3.13
CA LEU A 30 1.50 -10.06 -1.85
C LEU A 30 1.20 -8.84 -0.96
N LYS A 31 1.21 -7.64 -1.54
CA LYS A 31 0.91 -6.40 -0.83
C LYS A 31 -0.51 -6.39 -0.26
N LEU A 32 -1.50 -6.80 -1.07
CA LEU A 32 -2.89 -6.92 -0.63
C LEU A 32 -3.04 -7.96 0.49
N SER A 33 -2.36 -9.10 0.39
CA SER A 33 -2.35 -10.12 1.45
C SER A 33 -1.76 -9.58 2.75
N GLU A 34 -0.66 -8.83 2.67
CA GLU A 34 -0.01 -8.24 3.83
C GLU A 34 -0.90 -7.16 4.49
N ILE A 35 -1.56 -6.32 3.69
CA ILE A 35 -2.53 -5.34 4.20
C ILE A 35 -3.64 -6.04 4.98
N THR A 36 -4.30 -7.04 4.38
CA THR A 36 -5.40 -7.76 5.04
C THR A 36 -4.92 -8.46 6.32
N HIS A 37 -3.75 -9.11 6.29
CA HIS A 37 -3.20 -9.79 7.44
C HIS A 37 -2.91 -8.83 8.60
N ARG A 38 -2.30 -7.68 8.33
CA ARG A 38 -2.00 -6.67 9.36
C ARG A 38 -3.26 -6.07 9.96
N ILE A 39 -4.28 -5.79 9.14
CA ILE A 39 -5.58 -5.31 9.64
C ILE A 39 -6.22 -6.34 10.57
N GLN A 40 -6.16 -7.63 10.22
CA GLN A 40 -6.65 -8.70 11.09
C GLN A 40 -5.88 -8.76 12.42
N GLN A 41 -4.54 -8.66 12.38
CA GLN A 41 -3.71 -8.65 13.59
C GLN A 41 -4.05 -7.49 14.53
N LEU A 42 -4.27 -6.29 13.97
CA LEU A 42 -4.67 -5.11 14.73
C LEU A 42 -6.03 -5.31 15.42
N HIS A 43 -6.96 -5.97 14.74
CA HIS A 43 -8.28 -6.29 15.28
C HIS A 43 -8.28 -7.41 16.32
N SER A 44 -7.37 -8.39 16.20
CA SER A 44 -7.27 -9.50 17.15
C SER A 44 -6.52 -9.14 18.45
N GLY A 45 -5.87 -7.97 18.50
CA GLY A 45 -5.17 -7.49 19.67
C GLY A 45 -6.12 -7.05 20.80
N VAL A 46 -5.56 -6.76 21.98
CA VAL A 46 -6.31 -6.25 23.14
C VAL A 46 -7.00 -4.93 22.82
N GLN A 47 -6.37 -4.08 22.01
CA GLN A 47 -6.95 -2.84 21.51
C GLN A 47 -6.31 -2.42 20.18
N VAL A 48 -7.11 -1.86 19.28
CA VAL A 48 -6.61 -1.20 18.06
C VAL A 48 -5.84 0.07 18.48
N PRO A 49 -4.57 0.26 18.03
CA PRO A 49 -3.83 1.50 18.28
C PRO A 49 -4.67 2.73 17.89
N CYS A 50 -4.67 3.80 18.69
CA CYS A 50 -5.45 5.00 18.37
C CYS A 50 -6.93 4.77 18.00
N ASN A 51 -7.56 3.76 18.59
CA ASN A 51 -8.94 3.34 18.34
C ASN A 51 -9.96 4.49 18.08
N ASP A 52 -9.92 5.54 18.91
CA ASP A 52 -10.85 6.67 18.89
C ASP A 52 -10.39 7.83 18.00
N THR A 53 -9.29 7.67 17.27
CA THR A 53 -8.87 8.67 16.26
C THR A 53 -9.87 8.67 15.12
N ARG A 54 -10.27 9.88 14.71
CA ARG A 54 -11.13 10.09 13.55
C ARG A 54 -10.27 10.24 12.31
N VAL A 55 -10.72 9.63 11.22
CA VAL A 55 -10.14 9.74 9.89
C VAL A 55 -11.24 10.05 8.90
N ALA A 56 -10.89 10.74 7.80
CA ALA A 56 -11.82 10.98 6.71
C ALA A 56 -12.43 9.66 6.22
N GLN A 57 -13.75 9.66 6.04
CA GLN A 57 -14.47 8.50 5.54
C GLN A 57 -14.15 8.27 4.07
N VAL A 58 -13.92 7.00 3.71
CA VAL A 58 -13.71 6.58 2.32
C VAL A 58 -14.86 5.65 1.91
N SER A 59 -15.60 6.03 0.87
CA SER A 59 -16.73 5.25 0.37
C SER A 59 -16.24 4.10 -0.51
N PHE A 60 -15.75 3.01 0.09
CA PHE A 60 -15.21 1.85 -0.64
C PHE A 60 -16.20 1.12 -1.56
N THR A 61 -17.49 1.44 -1.45
CA THR A 61 -18.57 0.92 -2.30
C THR A 61 -18.94 1.84 -3.45
N ASP A 62 -18.35 3.04 -3.54
CA ASP A 62 -18.62 3.99 -4.61
C ASP A 62 -18.07 3.48 -5.94
N ARG A 63 -18.98 3.07 -6.83
CA ARG A 63 -18.65 2.54 -8.15
C ARG A 63 -18.23 3.63 -9.14
N LYS A 64 -18.36 4.91 -8.79
CA LYS A 64 -17.89 6.04 -9.62
C LYS A 64 -16.38 6.24 -9.50
N LEU A 65 -15.77 5.79 -8.41
CA LEU A 65 -14.34 5.92 -8.17
C LEU A 65 -13.61 4.64 -8.59
N SER A 66 -12.39 4.80 -9.14
CA SER A 66 -11.55 3.65 -9.45
C SER A 66 -10.96 3.06 -8.17
N GLU A 67 -10.58 1.78 -8.21
CA GLU A 67 -9.92 1.12 -7.08
C GLU A 67 -8.65 1.86 -6.65
N GLN A 68 -7.88 2.40 -7.60
CA GLN A 68 -6.69 3.19 -7.32
C GLN A 68 -7.01 4.52 -6.64
N GLU A 69 -8.15 5.17 -6.96
CA GLU A 69 -8.57 6.37 -6.25
C GLU A 69 -8.94 6.06 -4.80
N LEU A 70 -9.71 4.98 -4.58
CA LEU A 70 -10.10 4.53 -3.24
C LEU A 70 -8.88 4.13 -2.38
N LEU A 71 -7.91 3.42 -2.97
CA LEU A 71 -6.65 3.10 -2.30
C LEU A 71 -5.83 4.35 -1.94
N CYS A 72 -5.80 5.35 -2.83
CA CYS A 72 -5.13 6.62 -2.55
C CYS A 72 -5.81 7.38 -1.42
N GLN A 73 -7.14 7.48 -1.47
CA GLN A 73 -7.93 8.14 -0.43
C GLN A 73 -7.70 7.46 0.93
N ALA A 74 -7.71 6.13 0.96
CA ALA A 74 -7.45 5.37 2.17
C ALA A 74 -6.02 5.59 2.72
N ALA A 75 -5.01 5.57 1.86
CA ALA A 75 -3.64 5.90 2.25
C ALA A 75 -3.56 7.32 2.83
N THR A 76 -4.16 8.30 2.15
CA THR A 76 -4.18 9.70 2.56
C THR A 76 -4.87 9.88 3.92
N ALA A 77 -6.03 9.26 4.14
CA ALA A 77 -6.74 9.28 5.42
C ALA A 77 -5.87 8.71 6.56
N LEU A 78 -5.18 7.59 6.33
CA LEU A 78 -4.29 6.98 7.31
C LEU A 78 -3.03 7.80 7.60
N THR A 79 -2.48 8.53 6.61
CA THR A 79 -1.32 9.42 6.87
C THR A 79 -1.62 10.55 7.87
N LYS A 80 -2.90 10.89 8.08
CA LYS A 80 -3.31 11.88 9.08
C LYS A 80 -3.25 11.34 10.52
N VAL A 81 -3.12 10.02 10.70
CA VAL A 81 -2.98 9.39 12.01
C VAL A 81 -1.53 9.48 12.49
N THR A 82 -1.18 10.58 13.15
CA THR A 82 0.21 10.88 13.53
C THR A 82 0.67 10.15 14.80
N ARG A 83 -0.20 9.99 15.80
CA ARG A 83 0.17 9.47 17.14
C ARG A 83 0.69 8.03 17.14
N CYS A 84 0.10 7.17 16.30
CA CYS A 84 0.41 5.74 16.14
C CYS A 84 0.80 5.45 14.69
N LYS A 85 1.46 6.41 14.05
CA LYS A 85 1.91 6.29 12.66
C LYS A 85 2.72 5.01 12.43
N LYS A 86 3.57 4.63 13.38
CA LYS A 86 4.43 3.44 13.31
C LYS A 86 3.65 2.14 13.15
N ASP A 87 2.46 2.05 13.75
CA ASP A 87 1.60 0.87 13.65
C ASP A 87 0.99 0.72 12.25
N TYR A 88 0.77 1.85 11.56
CA TYR A 88 0.09 1.91 10.27
C TYR A 88 1.03 2.04 9.07
N GLU A 89 2.23 2.56 9.27
CA GLU A 89 3.24 2.81 8.24
C GLU A 89 3.48 1.61 7.31
N PRO A 90 3.61 0.35 7.79
CA PRO A 90 3.91 -0.78 6.92
C PRO A 90 2.86 -1.00 5.82
N PHE A 91 1.57 -0.88 6.15
CA PHE A 91 0.52 -1.08 5.14
C PHE A 91 0.10 0.21 4.45
N ILE A 92 0.37 1.39 5.00
CA ILE A 92 0.31 2.67 4.24
C ILE A 92 1.26 2.62 3.04
N ILE A 93 2.50 2.16 3.23
CA ILE A 93 3.48 2.00 2.13
C ILE A 93 2.95 1.04 1.07
N ASN A 94 2.37 -0.09 1.49
CA ASN A 94 1.76 -1.04 0.57
C ASN A 94 0.59 -0.42 -0.20
N LEU A 95 -0.33 0.30 0.45
CA LEU A 95 -1.42 1.02 -0.20
C LEU A 95 -0.88 2.02 -1.23
N GLN A 96 0.10 2.84 -0.85
CA GLN A 96 0.74 3.82 -1.73
C GLN A 96 1.29 3.20 -3.01
N SER A 97 1.99 2.09 -2.84
CA SER A 97 2.60 1.37 -3.94
C SER A 97 1.60 0.60 -4.82
N LEU A 98 0.35 0.44 -4.39
CA LEU A 98 -0.72 -0.21 -5.17
C LEU A 98 -1.48 0.76 -6.07
N HIS A 99 -1.57 2.05 -5.71
CA HIS A 99 -2.33 3.03 -6.49
C HIS A 99 -1.49 3.86 -7.46
N GLY A 100 -0.19 4.06 -7.19
CA GLY A 100 0.73 4.77 -8.10
C GLY A 100 0.39 6.25 -8.36
N LYS A 101 -0.52 6.82 -7.59
CA LYS A 101 -0.95 8.22 -7.67
C LYS A 101 -0.10 9.11 -6.76
N ARG A 102 0.18 10.34 -7.18
CA ARG A 102 0.82 11.35 -6.33
C ARG A 102 -0.16 11.90 -5.29
N ASN A 103 -1.36 12.25 -5.75
CA ASN A 103 -2.43 12.84 -4.95
C ASN A 103 -3.79 12.23 -5.35
N CYS A 104 -4.78 12.37 -4.47
CA CYS A 104 -6.18 12.06 -4.68
C CYS A 104 -7.04 13.10 -3.96
N SER A 105 -8.31 13.20 -4.37
CA SER A 105 -9.26 14.08 -3.69
C SER A 105 -9.85 13.33 -2.50
N LEU A 106 -9.69 13.87 -1.29
CA LEU A 106 -10.27 13.32 -0.07
C LEU A 106 -11.18 14.37 0.55
N SER A 107 -12.48 14.08 0.61
CA SER A 107 -13.43 14.92 1.36
C SER A 107 -13.23 14.71 2.85
N ASN A 108 -13.19 15.81 3.61
CA ASN A 108 -13.17 15.78 5.07
C ASN A 108 -14.54 16.10 5.68
N GLU A 109 -15.62 16.07 4.88
CA GLU A 109 -16.97 16.38 5.35
C GLU A 109 -17.45 15.35 6.39
N ASN A 110 -17.08 14.09 6.18
CA ASN A 110 -17.43 12.98 7.07
C ASN A 110 -16.17 12.31 7.61
N GLU A 111 -16.17 12.02 8.89
CA GLU A 111 -15.09 11.29 9.56
C GLU A 111 -15.64 10.13 10.38
N ILE A 112 -14.94 9.00 10.31
CA ILE A 112 -15.25 7.79 11.07
C ILE A 112 -14.11 7.44 12.02
N TYR A 113 -14.42 6.68 13.07
CA TYR A 113 -13.39 6.15 13.97
C TYR A 113 -12.50 5.12 13.27
N LEU A 114 -11.22 5.10 13.63
CA LEU A 114 -10.23 4.23 13.03
C LEU A 114 -10.59 2.73 13.15
N ARG A 115 -11.19 2.31 14.27
CA ARG A 115 -11.76 0.95 14.42
C ARG A 115 -12.84 0.58 13.42
N ASN A 116 -13.54 1.55 12.85
CA ASN A 116 -14.59 1.30 11.85
C ASN A 116 -13.98 1.39 10.45
N PHE A 117 -13.00 2.28 10.25
CA PHE A 117 -12.27 2.42 9.00
C PHE A 117 -11.48 1.17 8.62
N LEU A 118 -10.74 0.57 9.56
CA LEU A 118 -9.85 -0.56 9.27
C LEU A 118 -10.59 -1.81 8.75
N PRO A 119 -11.74 -2.23 9.31
CA PRO A 119 -12.55 -3.31 8.74
C PRO A 119 -13.02 -3.04 7.32
N GLU A 120 -13.47 -1.82 7.02
CA GLU A 120 -13.92 -1.45 5.68
C GLU A 120 -12.78 -1.54 4.66
N LEU A 121 -11.62 -0.99 5.01
CA LEU A 121 -10.41 -1.11 4.21
C LEU A 121 -10.02 -2.57 4.00
N GLY A 122 -10.02 -3.38 5.06
CA GLY A 122 -9.68 -4.81 4.99
C GLY A 122 -10.61 -5.60 4.08
N ASN A 123 -11.91 -5.33 4.14
CA ASN A 123 -12.91 -5.94 3.24
C ASN A 123 -12.66 -5.56 1.78
N PHE A 124 -12.37 -4.28 1.53
CA PHE A 124 -12.09 -3.77 0.20
C PHE A 124 -10.83 -4.43 -0.41
N THR A 125 -9.70 -4.43 0.33
CA THR A 125 -8.44 -5.03 -0.14
C THR A 125 -8.53 -6.55 -0.27
N GLN A 126 -9.28 -7.22 0.61
CA GLN A 126 -9.55 -8.65 0.48
C GLN A 126 -10.36 -8.97 -0.79
N GLY A 127 -11.31 -8.11 -1.15
CA GLY A 127 -12.04 -8.21 -2.42
C GLY A 127 -11.10 -8.12 -3.63
N MET A 128 -10.19 -7.15 -3.62
CA MET A 128 -9.16 -7.00 -4.66
C MET A 128 -8.25 -8.23 -4.74
N TYR A 129 -7.75 -8.72 -3.59
CA TYR A 129 -6.91 -9.91 -3.53
C TYR A 129 -7.60 -11.13 -4.18
N ARG A 130 -8.88 -11.34 -3.86
CA ARG A 130 -9.68 -12.44 -4.43
C ARG A 130 -9.85 -12.31 -5.95
N ARG A 131 -10.01 -11.09 -6.49
CA ARG A 131 -10.09 -10.86 -7.95
C ARG A 131 -8.78 -11.22 -8.64
N LEU A 132 -7.63 -10.86 -8.05
CA LEU A 132 -6.31 -11.22 -8.58
C LEU A 132 -5.97 -12.71 -8.40
N ALA A 133 -6.62 -13.40 -7.47
CA ALA A 133 -6.40 -14.82 -7.23
C ALA A 133 -7.21 -15.73 -8.15
N LYS A 134 -8.27 -15.23 -8.80
CA LYS A 134 -9.00 -16.00 -9.80
C LYS A 134 -8.16 -16.10 -11.07
N PRO A 135 -7.92 -17.31 -11.61
CA PRO A 135 -7.50 -17.45 -12.99
C PRO A 135 -8.55 -16.75 -13.86
N VAL A 136 -8.12 -16.00 -14.87
CA VAL A 136 -9.02 -15.60 -15.95
C VAL A 136 -9.52 -16.92 -16.55
N ALA A 137 -10.80 -17.24 -16.35
CA ALA A 137 -11.41 -18.37 -17.05
C ALA A 137 -11.31 -18.05 -18.55
N GLN A 138 -10.53 -18.85 -19.27
CA GLN A 138 -10.51 -18.87 -20.73
C GLN A 138 -11.79 -19.50 -21.26
#